data_AF-A0A6M0BYR3-F1
#
_entry.id   AF-A0A6M0BYR3-F1
#
_cell.length_a   1.000
_cell.length_b   1.000
_cell.length_c   1.000
_cell.angle_alpha   90.00
_cell.angle_beta   90.00
_cell.angle_gamma   90.00
#
_symmetry.space_group_name_H-M   'P 1'
#
loop_
_entity.id
_entity.type
_entity.pdbx_description
1 polymer ?
#
loop_
_entity_poly.entity_id
_entity_poly.type
_entity_poly.pdbx_seq_one_letter_code
_entity_poly.pdbx_strand_id
1 'polypeptide(L)' 'MNHPNFQTMNESELRAYVLAHRDDTEAFYALADRLTSKPGRKLSDADLERLPEILAEIKQQKQ' A
#
# COMPACT_ATOMS: atom_id res chain seq x y z
N MET A 1 -27.58 6.14 -3.89
CA MET A 1 -26.15 6.24 -4.27
C MET A 1 -25.47 5.00 -3.72
N ASN A 2 -25.05 4.09 -4.61
CA ASN A 2 -24.50 2.80 -4.25
C ASN A 2 -22.97 2.94 -4.29
N HIS A 3 -22.35 3.43 -3.22
CA HIS A 3 -20.90 3.49 -3.15
C HIS A 3 -20.37 2.05 -3.07
N PRO A 4 -19.40 1.65 -3.91
CA PRO A 4 -18.78 0.35 -3.79
C PRO A 4 -18.04 0.26 -2.44
N ASN A 5 -18.11 -0.92 -1.80
CA ASN A 5 -17.37 -1.16 -0.57
C ASN A 5 -15.87 -1.32 -0.90
N PHE A 6 -15.12 -0.22 -0.80
CA PHE A 6 -13.67 -0.18 -1.04
C PHE A 6 -12.88 -1.13 -0.14
N GLN A 7 -13.42 -1.47 1.03
CA GLN A 7 -12.86 -2.47 1.95
C GLN A 7 -12.97 -3.91 1.41
N THR A 8 -13.97 -4.20 0.57
CA THR A 8 -14.20 -5.53 -0.01
C THR A 8 -13.50 -5.73 -1.35
N MET A 9 -13.15 -4.64 -2.04
CA MET A 9 -12.41 -4.68 -3.30
C MET A 9 -10.96 -5.13 -3.09
N ASN A 10 -10.38 -5.81 -4.07
CA ASN A 10 -8.95 -6.09 -4.03
C ASN A 10 -8.15 -4.80 -4.23
N GLU A 11 -6.90 -4.76 -3.75
CA GLU A 11 -6.06 -3.57 -3.86
C GLU A 11 -5.87 -3.12 -5.31
N SER A 12 -5.77 -4.06 -6.25
CA SER A 12 -5.70 -3.78 -7.69
C SER A 12 -6.97 -3.14 -8.23
N GLU A 13 -8.14 -3.59 -7.78
CA GLU A 13 -9.44 -3.05 -8.18
C GLU A 13 -9.65 -1.66 -7.59
N LEU A 14 -9.31 -1.47 -6.32
CA LEU A 14 -9.36 -0.18 -5.64
C LEU A 14 -8.45 0.85 -6.32
N ARG A 15 -7.22 0.46 -6.70
CA ARG A 15 -6.30 1.34 -7.46
C ARG A 15 -6.89 1.71 -8.82
N ALA A 16 -7.41 0.75 -9.57
CA ALA A 16 -8.01 1.01 -10.87
C ALA A 16 -9.22 1.96 -10.74
N TYR A 17 -10.03 1.78 -9.70
CA TYR A 17 -11.16 2.64 -9.39
C TYR A 17 -10.72 4.06 -9.04
N VAL A 18 -9.76 4.25 -8.15
CA VAL A 18 -9.22 5.59 -7.80
C VAL A 18 -8.63 6.29 -9.02
N LEU A 19 -7.99 5.55 -9.93
CA LEU A 19 -7.44 6.12 -11.16
C LEU A 19 -8.53 6.57 -12.14
N ALA A 20 -9.65 5.85 -12.21
CA ALA A 20 -10.82 6.17 -13.03
C ALA A 20 -11.71 7.25 -12.38
N HIS A 21 -11.72 7.32 -11.04
CA HIS A 21 -12.56 8.19 -10.23
C HIS A 21 -11.69 9.07 -9.32
N ARG A 22 -10.91 9.97 -9.94
CA ARG A 22 -9.97 10.84 -9.21
C ARG A 22 -10.66 11.85 -8.30
N ASP A 23 -11.92 12.21 -8.59
CA ASP A 23 -12.76 13.06 -7.75
C ASP A 23 -13.34 12.32 -6.53
N ASP A 24 -13.25 10.99 -6.49
CA ASP A 24 -13.75 10.17 -5.38
C ASP A 24 -12.68 10.11 -4.27
N THR A 25 -12.79 11.05 -3.33
CA THR A 25 -11.88 11.14 -2.18
C THR A 25 -12.02 9.96 -1.24
N GLU A 26 -13.20 9.34 -1.13
CA GLU A 26 -13.42 8.14 -0.30
C GLU A 26 -12.60 6.96 -0.82
N ALA A 27 -12.59 6.75 -2.14
CA ALA A 27 -11.75 5.73 -2.77
C ALA A 27 -10.25 5.99 -2.52
N PHE A 28 -9.83 7.25 -2.59
CA PHE A 28 -8.44 7.65 -2.30
C PHE A 28 -8.06 7.37 -0.85
N TYR A 29 -8.89 7.77 0.11
CA TYR A 29 -8.65 7.51 1.54
C TYR A 29 -8.64 6.01 1.84
N ALA A 30 -9.54 5.22 1.25
CA ALA A 30 -9.54 3.76 1.42
C ALA A 30 -8.26 3.10 0.88
N LEU A 31 -7.72 3.61 -0.24
CA LEU A 31 -6.45 3.12 -0.79
C LEU A 31 -5.26 3.53 0.08
N ALA A 32 -5.24 4.79 0.52
CA ALA A 32 -4.19 5.33 1.38
C ALA A 32 -4.15 4.60 2.73
N ASP A 33 -5.31 4.42 3.38
CA ASP A 33 -5.45 3.70 4.65
C ASP A 33 -4.94 2.26 4.52
N ARG A 34 -5.27 1.57 3.42
CA ARG A 34 -4.79 0.22 3.15
C ARG A 34 -3.27 0.17 2.93
N LEU A 35 -2.69 1.17 2.26
CA LEU A 35 -1.24 1.26 2.05
C LEU A 35 -0.50 1.59 3.34
N THR A 36 -1.06 2.44 4.20
CA THR A 36 -0.48 2.78 5.51
C THR A 36 -0.69 1.69 6.55
N SER A 37 -1.79 0.95 6.46
CA SER A 37 -2.11 -0.19 7.34
C SER A 37 -1.26 -1.41 7.02
N LYS A 38 -0.71 -1.50 5.80
CA LYS A 38 0.37 -2.46 5.55
C LYS A 38 1.58 -2.04 6.39
N PRO A 39 2.06 -2.88 7.31
CA PRO A 39 3.29 -2.62 8.03
C PRO A 39 4.45 -2.80 7.04
N GLY A 40 4.64 -1.81 6.16
CA GLY A 40 5.93 -1.64 5.52
C GLY A 40 6.97 -1.50 6.61
N ARG A 41 8.11 -2.18 6.48
CA ARG A 41 9.24 -1.97 7.38
C ARG A 41 9.59 -0.48 7.31
N LYS A 42 9.31 0.26 8.38
CA LYS A 42 9.73 1.66 8.50
C LYS A 42 11.25 1.64 8.59
N LEU A 43 11.90 1.97 7.48
CA LEU A 43 13.35 2.14 7.43
C LEU A 43 13.66 3.47 8.11
N SER A 44 14.49 3.42 9.14
CA SER A 44 15.11 4.60 9.72
C SER A 44 16.25 5.11 8.82
N ASP A 45 16.75 6.32 9.06
CA ASP A 45 17.90 6.87 8.32
C ASP A 45 19.14 5.97 8.42
N ALA A 46 19.34 5.28 9.56
CA ALA A 46 20.41 4.29 9.75
C ALA A 46 20.17 3.01 8.94
N ASP A 47 18.91 2.62 8.72
CA ASP A 47 18.57 1.52 7.84
C ASP A 47 18.85 1.88 6.37
N LEU A 48 18.89 3.17 6.03
CA LEU A 48 19.20 3.64 4.68
C LEU A 48 20.63 3.27 4.26
N GLU A 49 21.58 3.37 5.20
CA GLU A 49 22.99 2.99 4.99
C GLU A 49 23.15 1.48 4.80
N ARG A 50 22.22 0.69 5.35
CA ARG A 50 22.22 -0.79 5.31
C ARG A 50 21.13 -1.36 4.40
N LEU A 51 20.55 -0.53 3.52
CA LEU A 51 19.57 -0.96 2.51
C LEU A 51 19.95 -2.25 1.78
N PRO A 52 21.18 -2.45 1.27
CA PRO A 52 21.51 -3.67 0.56
C PRO A 52 21.41 -4.93 1.44
N GLU A 53 21.75 -4.84 2.72
CA GLU A 53 21.64 -5.96 3.67
C GLU A 53 20.17 -6.25 4.00
N ILE A 54 19.37 -5.20 4.22
CA ILE A 54 17.95 -5.33 4.53
C ILE A 54 17.17 -5.94 3.36
N LEU A 55 17.47 -5.53 2.12
CA LEU A 55 16.88 -6.14 0.92
C LEU A 55 17.25 -7.62 0.79
N ALA A 56 18.49 -7.98 1.14
CA ALA A 56 18.94 -9.38 1.13
C ALA A 56 18.18 -10.22 2.17
N GLU A 57 17.99 -9.71 3.40
CA GLU A 57 17.19 -10.36 4.44
C GLU A 57 15.73 -10.56 4.02
N ILE A 58 15.10 -9.53 3.45
CA ILE A 58 13.70 -9.60 3.00
C ILE A 58 13.55 -10.64 1.88
N LYS A 59 14.54 -10.73 0.99
CA LYS A 59 14.55 -11.72 -0.10
C LYS A 59 14.70 -13.14 0.42
N GLN A 60 15.50 -13.35 1.48
CA GLN A 60 15.70 -14.66 2.11
C GLN A 60 14.48 -15.13 2.91
N GLN A 61 13.76 -14.24 3.60
CA GLN A 61 12.55 -14.62 4.35
C GLN A 61 11.34 -15.00 3.47
N LYS A 62 11.40 -14.70 2.17
CA LYS A 62 10.31 -14.97 1.23
C LYS A 62 10.53 -16.25 0.40
N GLN A 63 11.62 -16.98 0.65
CA GLN A 63 11.95 -18.30 0.09
C GLN A 63 11.55 -19.39 1.09
#